data_AF-A0A8X7PXJ8-F1
#
_entry.id   AF-A0A8X7PXJ8-F1
#
_cell.length_a   1.000
_cell.length_b   1.000
_cell.length_c   1.000
_cell.angle_alpha   90.00
_cell.angle_beta   90.00
_cell.angle_gamma   90.00
#
_symmetry.space_group_name_H-M   'P 1'
#
loop_
_entity.id
_entity.type
_entity.pdbx_description
1 polymer ?
#
loop_
_entity_poly.entity_id
_entity_poly.type
_entity_poly.pdbx_seq_one_letter_code
_entity_poly.pdbx_strand_id
1 'polypeptide(L)'
;MSVTARRVWATKSEEQEASKELIEILKTLESELGDKHYFGGETFGLVDIALIGFYSWFEVYEKYGNVSIESECSKLIAWAKRCLQRESVAKALPESDKVTAFISERRKSLGLE
;
A
#
# COMPACT_ATOMS: atom_id res chain seq x y z
N MET A 1 -2.32 -8.72 -6.53
CA MET A 1 -1.12 -8.31 -5.78
C MET A 1 0.00 -8.13 -6.79
N SER A 2 0.53 -6.90 -6.94
CA SER A 2 1.66 -6.65 -7.85
C SER A 2 2.83 -7.57 -7.49
N VAL A 3 3.53 -8.09 -8.50
CA VAL A 3 4.70 -8.98 -8.31
C VAL A 3 5.76 -8.28 -7.46
N THR A 4 6.02 -6.99 -7.71
CA THR A 4 6.92 -6.15 -6.93
C THR A 4 6.48 -6.03 -5.47
N ALA A 5 5.21 -5.71 -5.21
CA ALA A 5 4.68 -5.59 -3.85
C ALA A 5 4.75 -6.90 -3.05
N ARG A 6 4.59 -8.05 -3.73
CA ARG A 6 4.78 -9.36 -3.11
C ARG A 6 6.24 -9.59 -2.73
N ARG A 7 7.19 -9.25 -3.60
CA ARG A 7 8.63 -9.44 -3.36
C ARG A 7 9.07 -8.75 -2.06
N VAL A 8 8.59 -7.53 -1.81
CA VAL A 8 8.90 -6.76 -0.58
C VAL A 8 8.73 -7.57 0.72
N TRP A 9 7.69 -8.40 0.85
CA TRP A 9 7.44 -9.17 2.07
C TRP A 9 7.61 -10.69 1.91
N ALA A 10 7.79 -11.22 0.69
CA ALA A 10 7.90 -12.65 0.44
C ALA A 10 9.32 -13.13 0.14
N THR A 11 10.32 -12.26 0.25
CA THR A 11 11.74 -12.62 0.12
C THR A 11 12.53 -12.31 1.41
N LYS A 12 13.75 -12.85 1.49
CA LYS A 12 14.72 -12.51 2.55
C LYS A 12 15.20 -11.07 2.33
N SER A 13 15.47 -10.33 3.40
CA SER A 13 15.53 -8.85 3.46
C SER A 13 16.65 -8.16 2.64
N GLU A 14 17.19 -8.82 1.62
CA GLU A 14 18.28 -8.31 0.77
C GLU A 14 17.77 -7.61 -0.51
N GLU A 15 16.47 -7.72 -0.85
CA GLU A 15 15.91 -7.04 -2.02
C GLU A 15 15.48 -5.59 -1.73
N GLN A 16 16.44 -4.70 -1.48
CA GLN A 16 16.19 -3.24 -1.51
C GLN A 16 15.60 -2.78 -2.87
N GLU A 17 15.85 -3.53 -3.93
CA GLU A 17 15.35 -3.22 -5.28
C GLU A 17 13.82 -3.28 -5.35
N ALA A 18 13.18 -4.30 -4.76
CA ALA A 18 11.72 -4.42 -4.77
C ALA A 18 11.05 -3.27 -4.00
N SER A 19 11.66 -2.80 -2.92
CA SER A 19 11.20 -1.62 -2.18
C SER A 19 11.31 -0.35 -3.02
N LYS A 20 12.45 -0.15 -3.72
CA LYS A 20 12.64 1.02 -4.61
C LYS A 20 11.64 1.00 -5.75
N GLU A 21 11.48 -0.13 -6.44
CA GLU A 21 10.49 -0.30 -7.51
C GLU A 21 9.07 0.00 -6.99
N LEU A 22 8.72 -0.47 -5.78
CA LEU A 22 7.42 -0.19 -5.18
C LEU A 22 7.23 1.31 -4.94
N ILE A 23 8.23 1.99 -4.37
CA ILE A 23 8.16 3.44 -4.14
C ILE A 23 8.01 4.21 -5.45
N GLU A 24 8.73 3.84 -6.52
CA GLU A 24 8.58 4.50 -7.83
C GLU A 24 7.18 4.29 -8.44
N ILE A 25 6.58 3.11 -8.25
CA ILE A 25 5.17 2.85 -8.62
C ILE A 25 4.23 3.77 -7.83
N LEU A 26 4.43 3.90 -6.51
CA LEU A 26 3.59 4.75 -5.67
C LEU A 26 3.75 6.24 -6.02
N LYS A 27 4.96 6.70 -6.34
CA LYS A 27 5.23 8.06 -6.83
C LYS A 27 4.57 8.34 -8.17
N THR A 28 4.57 7.36 -9.07
CA THR A 28 3.86 7.47 -10.35
C THR A 28 2.37 7.65 -10.10
N LEU A 29 1.77 6.84 -9.23
CA LEU A 29 0.37 6.97 -8.85
C LEU A 29 0.08 8.31 -8.16
N GLU A 30 0.98 8.79 -7.30
CA GLU A 30 0.84 10.10 -6.66
C GLU A 30 0.90 11.25 -7.66
N SER A 31 1.80 11.19 -8.64
CA SER A 31 1.87 12.17 -9.73
C SER A 31 0.58 12.15 -10.56
N GLU A 32 0.05 10.96 -10.86
CA GLU A 32 -1.20 10.81 -11.59
C GLU A 32 -2.41 11.31 -10.79
N LEU A 33 -2.42 11.12 -9.46
CA LEU A 33 -3.43 11.72 -8.59
C LEU A 33 -3.37 13.25 -8.68
N GLY A 34 -2.15 13.81 -8.63
CA GLY A 34 -1.92 15.25 -8.68
C GLY A 34 -2.64 15.96 -7.53
N ASP A 35 -3.48 16.93 -7.87
CA ASP A 35 -4.30 17.68 -6.90
C ASP A 35 -5.77 17.24 -6.91
N LYS A 36 -6.12 16.15 -7.61
CA LYS A 36 -7.48 15.63 -7.64
C LYS A 36 -7.90 15.11 -6.27
N HIS A 37 -9.19 15.22 -5.95
CA HIS A 37 -9.72 14.68 -4.70
C HIS A 37 -9.60 13.15 -4.66
N TYR A 38 -10.00 12.51 -5.76
CA TYR A 38 -9.92 11.08 -6.07
C TYR A 38 -9.24 10.88 -7.44
N PHE A 39 -8.82 9.66 -7.76
CA PHE A 39 -8.36 9.35 -9.12
C PHE A 39 -9.48 9.53 -10.15
N GLY A 40 -10.74 9.30 -9.75
CA GLY A 40 -11.93 9.65 -10.53
C GLY A 40 -12.26 11.16 -10.61
N GLY A 41 -11.37 12.04 -10.16
CA GLY A 41 -11.59 13.49 -10.09
C GLY A 41 -12.32 13.88 -8.81
N GLU A 42 -13.53 14.45 -8.95
CA GLU A 42 -14.36 14.87 -7.81
C GLU A 42 -15.13 13.72 -7.17
N THR A 43 -15.26 12.59 -7.88
CA THR A 43 -16.02 11.43 -7.41
C THR A 43 -15.13 10.20 -7.29
N PHE A 44 -15.42 9.38 -6.28
CA PHE A 44 -14.72 8.12 -6.06
C PHE A 44 -15.03 7.16 -7.21
N GLY A 45 -14.00 6.75 -7.94
CA GLY A 45 -14.13 6.05 -9.22
C GLY A 45 -13.42 4.69 -9.28
N LEU A 46 -13.32 4.16 -10.49
CA LEU A 46 -12.78 2.82 -10.76
C LEU A 46 -11.35 2.64 -10.25
N VAL A 47 -10.48 3.62 -10.51
CA VAL A 47 -9.07 3.57 -10.09
C VAL A 47 -8.97 3.62 -8.57
N ASP A 48 -9.83 4.39 -7.91
CA ASP A 48 -9.86 4.44 -6.45
C ASP A 48 -10.24 3.10 -5.85
N ILE A 49 -11.26 2.44 -6.40
CA ILE A 49 -11.69 1.09 -6.01
C ILE A 49 -10.54 0.09 -6.20
N ALA A 50 -9.85 0.14 -7.33
CA ALA A 50 -8.78 -0.78 -7.66
C ALA A 50 -7.55 -0.60 -6.74
N LEU A 51 -7.27 0.63 -6.31
CA LEU A 51 -6.06 0.95 -5.56
C LEU A 51 -6.26 0.92 -4.03
N ILE A 52 -7.43 1.31 -3.51
CA ILE A 52 -7.57 1.56 -2.08
C ILE A 52 -7.34 0.32 -1.22
N GLY A 53 -7.63 -0.88 -1.73
CA GLY A 53 -7.37 -2.15 -1.02
C GLY A 53 -5.89 -2.39 -0.70
N PHE A 54 -4.95 -1.73 -1.40
CA PHE A 54 -3.53 -1.81 -1.10
C PHE A 54 -3.12 -1.00 0.13
N TYR A 55 -3.94 -0.03 0.57
CA TYR A 55 -3.64 0.79 1.75
C TYR A 55 -3.46 -0.05 3.01
N SER A 56 -4.31 -1.06 3.25
CA SER A 56 -4.18 -1.98 4.39
C SER A 56 -2.87 -2.78 4.41
N TRP A 57 -2.11 -2.78 3.31
CA TRP A 57 -0.81 -3.44 3.19
C TRP A 57 0.37 -2.49 3.36
N PHE A 58 0.16 -1.18 3.50
CA PHE A 58 1.25 -0.22 3.55
C PHE A 58 2.19 -0.47 4.73
N GLU A 59 1.66 -0.77 5.91
CA GLU A 59 2.47 -1.15 7.08
C GLU A 59 3.34 -2.40 6.83
N VAL A 60 2.83 -3.37 6.06
CA VAL A 60 3.62 -4.54 5.65
C VAL A 60 4.80 -4.11 4.79
N TYR A 61 4.55 -3.22 3.82
CA TYR A 61 5.60 -2.73 2.94
C TYR A 61 6.63 -1.86 3.67
N GLU A 62 6.21 -1.04 4.62
CA GLU A 62 7.12 -0.24 5.44
C GLU A 62 7.97 -1.13 6.36
N LYS A 63 7.34 -2.10 7.04
CA LYS A 63 8.01 -3.04 7.95
C LYS A 63 9.05 -3.91 7.25
N TYR A 64 8.70 -4.53 6.12
CA TYR A 64 9.59 -5.49 5.45
C TYR A 64 10.44 -4.86 4.35
N GLY A 65 9.98 -3.74 3.78
CA GLY A 65 10.72 -3.00 2.76
C GLY A 65 11.69 -1.98 3.33
N ASN A 66 11.63 -1.67 4.63
CA ASN A 66 12.41 -0.64 5.31
C ASN A 66 12.32 0.71 4.57
N VAL A 67 11.09 1.09 4.22
CA VAL A 67 10.73 2.35 3.56
C VAL A 67 9.67 3.08 4.37
N SER A 68 9.55 4.38 4.17
CA SER A 68 8.48 5.21 4.74
C SER A 68 7.62 5.73 3.60
N ILE A 69 6.43 5.15 3.43
CA ILE A 69 5.53 5.53 2.32
C ILE A 69 4.98 6.93 2.58
N GLU A 70 4.74 7.31 3.84
CA GLU A 70 4.22 8.65 4.18
C GLU A 70 5.21 9.78 3.82
N SER A 71 6.52 9.55 3.97
CA SER A 71 7.53 10.54 3.58
C SER A 71 7.73 10.63 2.07
N GLU A 72 7.61 9.51 1.35
CA GLU A 72 7.82 9.45 -0.09
C GLU A 72 6.58 9.82 -0.91
N CYS A 73 5.37 9.59 -0.36
CA CYS A 73 4.09 9.68 -1.07
C CYS A 73 2.97 10.27 -0.18
N SER A 74 3.19 11.47 0.35
CA SER A 74 2.28 12.14 1.30
C SER A 74 0.88 12.45 0.75
N LYS A 75 0.74 12.83 -0.53
CA LYS A 75 -0.57 13.09 -1.16
C LYS A 75 -1.34 11.80 -1.36
N LEU A 76 -0.65 10.70 -1.68
CA LEU A 76 -1.27 9.38 -1.79
C LEU A 76 -1.78 8.90 -0.43
N ILE A 77 -1.03 9.11 0.65
CA ILE A 77 -1.52 8.84 2.01
C ILE A 77 -2.74 9.70 2.36
N ALA A 78 -2.71 10.99 2.03
CA ALA A 78 -3.86 11.86 2.24
C ALA A 78 -5.10 11.40 1.46
N TRP A 79 -4.92 10.95 0.21
CA TRP A 79 -5.98 10.33 -0.58
C TRP A 79 -6.54 9.08 0.08
N ALA A 80 -5.69 8.17 0.56
CA ALA A 80 -6.15 6.95 1.23
C ALA A 80 -6.94 7.28 2.50
N LYS A 81 -6.45 8.22 3.33
CA LYS A 81 -7.17 8.71 4.53
C LYS A 81 -8.55 9.29 4.19
N ARG A 82 -8.68 10.01 3.05
CA ARG A 82 -9.99 10.48 2.55
C ARG A 82 -10.88 9.33 2.11
N CYS A 83 -10.35 8.34 1.39
CA CYS A 83 -11.10 7.16 0.97
C CYS A 83 -11.66 6.37 2.16
N LEU A 84 -10.91 6.25 3.26
CA LEU A 84 -11.35 5.58 4.49
C LEU A 84 -12.54 6.27 5.18
N GLN A 85 -12.80 7.54 4.91
CA GLN A 85 -14.01 8.22 5.42
C GLN A 85 -15.29 7.71 4.75
N ARG A 86 -15.19 6.98 3.64
CA ARG A 86 -16.34 6.35 2.99
C ARG A 86 -16.70 5.07 3.73
N GLU A 87 -17.93 4.96 4.19
CA GLU A 87 -18.44 3.77 4.88
C GLU A 87 -18.21 2.48 4.08
N SER A 88 -18.38 2.52 2.76
CA SER A 88 -18.15 1.36 1.88
C SER A 88 -16.70 0.88 1.90
N VAL A 89 -15.73 1.79 2.02
CA VAL A 89 -14.30 1.47 2.08
C VAL A 89 -13.95 0.97 3.47
N ALA A 90 -14.37 1.70 4.51
CA ALA A 90 -14.11 1.33 5.91
C ALA A 90 -14.64 -0.07 6.26
N LYS A 91 -15.79 -0.47 5.71
CA LYS A 91 -16.35 -1.82 5.90
C LYS A 91 -15.64 -2.91 5.09
N ALA A 92 -15.01 -2.56 3.97
CA ALA A 92 -14.42 -3.52 3.05
C ALA A 92 -12.94 -3.83 3.39
N LEU A 93 -12.22 -2.87 3.93
CA LEU A 93 -10.78 -3.01 4.19
C LEU A 93 -10.52 -3.63 5.56
N PRO A 94 -9.57 -4.59 5.65
CA PRO A 94 -9.05 -5.02 6.94
C PRO A 94 -8.20 -3.91 7.58
N GLU A 95 -8.14 -3.90 8.91
CA GLU A 95 -7.17 -3.09 9.65
C GLU A 95 -5.74 -3.51 9.30
N SER A 96 -4.87 -2.53 9.08
CA SER A 96 -3.47 -2.76 8.66
C SER A 96 -2.70 -3.65 9.64
N ASP A 97 -2.87 -3.46 10.96
CA ASP A 97 -2.26 -4.29 12.00
C ASP A 97 -2.59 -5.78 11.83
N LYS A 98 -3.84 -6.11 11.46
CA LYS A 98 -4.27 -7.50 11.23
C LYS A 98 -3.61 -8.09 10.01
N VAL A 99 -3.46 -7.30 8.93
CA VAL A 99 -2.72 -7.72 7.73
C VAL A 99 -1.25 -7.94 8.06
N THR A 100 -0.64 -7.03 8.82
CA THR A 100 0.77 -7.12 9.26
C THR A 100 1.03 -8.34 10.14
N ALA A 101 0.12 -8.65 11.07
CA ALA A 101 0.19 -9.85 11.90
C ALA A 101 0.10 -11.13 11.04
N PHE A 102 -0.89 -11.20 10.15
CA PHE A 102 -1.06 -12.34 9.24
C PHE A 102 0.18 -12.57 8.35
N ILE A 103 0.78 -11.50 7.82
CA ILE A 103 1.99 -11.62 7.00
C ILE A 103 3.21 -12.03 7.84
N SER A 104 3.31 -11.57 9.09
CA SER A 104 4.36 -12.02 10.02
C SER A 104 4.27 -13.54 10.24
N GLU A 105 3.08 -14.07 10.53
CA GLU A 105 2.85 -15.52 10.65
C GLU A 105 3.14 -16.28 9.35
N ARG A 106 2.73 -15.72 8.21
CA ARG A 106 3.00 -16.31 6.90
C ARG A 106 4.49 -16.41 6.62
N ARG A 107 5.28 -15.37 6.93
CA ARG A 107 6.74 -15.38 6.77
C ARG A 107 7.39 -16.47 7.64
N LYS A 108 6.95 -16.64 8.89
CA LYS A 108 7.38 -17.76 9.76
C LYS A 108 7.15 -19.11 9.10
N SER A 109 5.95 -19.35 8.58
CA SER A 109 5.59 -20.62 7.93
C SER A 109 6.41 -20.90 6.67
N LEU A 110 6.94 -19.86 6.03
CA LEU A 110 7.76 -19.95 4.82
C LEU A 110 9.28 -19.99 5.11
N GLY A 111 9.69 -19.93 6.38
CA GLY A 111 11.12 -19.87 6.75
C GLY A 111 11.81 -18.59 6.28
N LEU A 112 11.08 -17.47 6.25
CA LEU A 112 11.55 -16.15 5.83
C LEU A 112 11.82 -15.20 7.01
N GLU A 113 11.65 -15.66 8.25
CA GLU A 113 12.19 -14.97 9.42
C GLU A 113 13.68 -15.24 9.61
#